data_AF-A0A2T9Y4W9-F1
#
_entry.id   AF-A0A2T9Y4W9-F1
#
_cell.length_a   1.000
_cell.length_b   1.000
_cell.length_c   1.000
_cell.angle_alpha   90.00
_cell.angle_beta   90.00
_cell.angle_gamma   90.00
#
_symmetry.space_group_name_H-M   'P 1'
#
loop_
_entity.id
_entity.type
_entity.pdbx_description
1 polymer ?
#
loop_
_entity_poly.entity_id
_entity_poly.type
_entity_poly.pdbx_seq_one_letter_code
_entity_poly.pdbx_strand_id
1 'polypeptide(L)'
;MEMYPPNPSFYKQPSHFDIDGTAEFEKGKKSGIMEDKVRVKPRSANRKENLKVNKNVPKKIVYPEDKLRRRFYKDHPFETANPISLIQGECKEDRWDSISGSSVGMNGESVIRKQLYLMNKGVPEEEAYQQVIKEYYRVKADQELERKIAAQEAEQHGMIPMSRLYSNVIMNFEEKQLKMSKKVISRNAQLRQSQQAATEKSFTK
;
A
#
# COMPACT_ATOMS: atom_id res chain seq x y z
N MET A 1 16.25 47.70 14.34
CA MET A 1 15.24 47.17 13.40
C MET A 1 15.69 45.78 13.02
N GLU A 2 14.93 44.75 13.38
CA GLU A 2 15.22 43.41 12.88
C GLU A 2 15.09 43.42 11.36
N MET A 3 16.10 42.88 10.66
CA MET A 3 16.16 42.83 9.19
C MET A 3 14.97 42.07 8.56
N TYR A 4 14.24 41.29 9.35
CA TYR A 4 13.07 40.53 8.92
C TYR A 4 11.95 40.69 9.96
N PRO A 5 11.00 41.63 9.76
CA PRO A 5 9.88 41.76 10.67
C PRO A 5 9.00 40.49 10.65
N PRO A 6 8.37 40.10 11.77
CA PRO A 6 7.47 38.96 11.81
C PRO A 6 6.27 39.14 10.88
N ASN A 7 5.72 38.04 10.36
CA ASN A 7 4.58 38.08 9.44
C ASN A 7 3.39 38.79 10.13
N PRO A 8 2.87 39.91 9.57
CA PRO A 8 1.86 40.75 10.24
C PRO A 8 0.43 40.19 10.16
N SER A 9 0.19 39.08 9.46
CA SER A 9 -1.16 38.57 9.17
C SER A 9 -1.45 37.22 9.82
N PHE A 10 -2.55 37.16 10.57
CA PHE A 10 -3.10 35.92 11.18
C PHE A 10 -4.27 35.34 10.36
N TYR A 11 -4.54 35.89 9.17
CA TYR A 11 -5.71 35.54 8.38
C TYR A 11 -5.54 34.21 7.64
N LYS A 12 -6.62 33.43 7.60
CA LYS A 12 -6.65 32.19 6.82
C LYS A 12 -6.84 32.51 5.34
N GLN A 13 -5.78 32.38 4.54
CA GLN A 13 -5.84 32.59 3.10
C GLN A 13 -6.60 31.43 2.41
N PRO A 14 -7.45 31.70 1.41
CA PRO A 14 -8.12 30.65 0.65
C PRO A 14 -7.12 29.88 -0.23
N SER A 15 -7.17 28.55 -0.23
CA SER A 15 -6.32 27.74 -1.10
C SER A 15 -6.85 27.74 -2.54
N HIS A 16 -6.08 28.30 -3.48
CA HIS A 16 -6.46 28.34 -4.91
C HIS A 16 -6.03 27.10 -5.72
N PHE A 17 -5.22 26.21 -5.13
CA PHE A 17 -4.69 25.06 -5.86
C PHE A 17 -5.77 24.04 -6.23
N ASP A 18 -5.68 23.56 -7.48
CA ASP A 18 -6.38 22.37 -7.95
C ASP A 18 -5.62 21.15 -7.45
N ILE A 19 -6.28 20.41 -6.57
CA ILE A 19 -5.71 19.25 -5.87
C ILE A 19 -6.36 17.96 -6.41
N ASP A 20 -7.22 18.11 -7.42
CA ASP A 20 -7.92 17.01 -8.05
C ASP A 20 -6.92 16.25 -8.92
N GLY A 21 -6.49 15.08 -8.44
CA GLY A 21 -5.58 14.15 -9.12
C GLY A 21 -6.16 13.50 -10.37
N THR A 22 -6.94 14.21 -11.18
CA THR A 22 -7.25 13.75 -12.53
C THR A 22 -6.02 13.92 -13.40
N ALA A 23 -5.59 12.83 -14.03
CA ALA A 23 -4.54 12.88 -15.03
C ALA A 23 -4.95 13.79 -16.20
N GLU A 24 -3.97 14.39 -16.89
CA GLU A 24 -4.24 15.39 -17.93
C GLU A 24 -5.13 14.83 -19.06
N PHE A 25 -4.94 13.57 -19.43
CA PHE A 25 -5.77 12.89 -20.43
C PHE A 25 -7.22 12.66 -19.95
N GLU A 26 -7.47 12.59 -18.63
CA GLU A 26 -8.82 12.46 -18.07
C GLU A 26 -9.55 13.81 -17.99
N LYS A 27 -8.81 14.92 -17.84
CA LYS A 27 -9.39 16.27 -17.81
C LYS A 27 -10.14 16.58 -19.12
N GLY A 28 -9.63 16.10 -20.27
CA GLY A 28 -10.28 16.24 -21.57
C GLY A 28 -11.50 15.34 -21.80
N LYS A 29 -11.64 14.21 -21.09
CA LYS A 29 -12.82 13.32 -21.22
C LYS A 29 -14.03 13.83 -20.44
N LYS A 30 -13.85 14.59 -19.36
CA LYS A 30 -14.97 15.13 -18.55
C LYS A 30 -15.80 16.20 -19.29
N SER A 31 -15.28 16.81 -20.36
CA SER A 31 -16.05 17.72 -21.22
C SER A 31 -16.84 16.99 -22.32
N GLY A 32 -16.64 15.67 -22.49
CA GLY A 32 -17.28 14.87 -23.53
C GLY A 32 -18.29 13.87 -22.97
N ILE A 33 -19.58 14.18 -23.16
CA ILE A 33 -20.69 13.22 -23.23
C ILE A 33 -21.03 12.54 -21.89
N MET A 34 -21.75 13.26 -21.03
CA MET A 34 -22.77 12.60 -20.20
C MET A 34 -24.00 12.37 -21.08
N GLU A 35 -24.16 11.15 -21.63
CA GLU A 35 -25.49 10.63 -22.01
C GLU A 35 -26.29 10.31 -20.73
N ASP A 36 -26.46 11.31 -19.88
CA ASP A 36 -27.42 11.24 -18.79
C ASP A 36 -28.78 11.59 -19.39
N LYS A 37 -29.70 10.61 -19.35
CA LYS A 37 -31.14 10.85 -19.59
C LYS A 37 -31.52 12.17 -18.92
N VAL A 38 -32.01 13.13 -19.70
CA VAL A 38 -32.36 14.48 -19.26
C VAL A 38 -33.47 14.40 -18.20
N ARG A 39 -33.08 14.14 -16.95
CA ARG A 39 -33.96 14.26 -15.79
C ARG A 39 -33.82 15.70 -15.34
N VAL A 40 -34.74 16.55 -15.79
CA VAL A 40 -34.82 17.95 -15.35
C VAL A 40 -34.96 17.95 -13.83
N LYS A 41 -33.89 18.31 -13.12
CA LYS A 41 -33.91 18.45 -11.67
C LYS A 41 -34.93 19.54 -11.31
N PRO A 42 -35.82 19.32 -10.32
CA PRO A 42 -36.79 20.35 -9.94
C PRO A 42 -36.06 21.61 -9.46
N ARG A 43 -36.64 22.79 -9.73
CA ARG A 43 -36.06 24.11 -9.42
C ARG A 43 -35.69 24.29 -7.94
N SER A 44 -36.30 23.52 -7.04
CA SER A 44 -36.04 23.48 -5.60
C SER A 44 -34.79 22.67 -5.20
N ALA A 45 -34.26 21.80 -6.07
CA ALA A 45 -33.08 20.98 -5.77
C ALA A 45 -31.81 21.84 -5.61
N ASN A 46 -31.68 22.91 -6.41
CA ASN A 46 -30.49 23.76 -6.40
C ASN A 46 -30.47 24.79 -5.26
N ARG A 47 -31.59 24.95 -4.53
CA ARG A 47 -31.71 26.02 -3.50
C ARG A 47 -30.88 25.75 -2.24
N LYS A 48 -30.44 24.50 -2.03
CA LYS A 48 -29.68 24.09 -0.81
C LYS A 48 -28.17 23.97 -1.04
N GLU A 49 -27.69 23.91 -2.28
CA GLU A 49 -26.27 23.73 -2.55
C GLU A 49 -25.47 25.04 -2.39
N ASN A 50 -26.07 26.17 -2.79
CA ASN A 50 -25.45 27.50 -2.71
C ASN A 50 -25.45 28.12 -1.29
N LEU A 51 -26.00 27.43 -0.29
CA LEU A 51 -26.02 27.87 1.12
C LEU A 51 -24.84 27.32 1.93
N LYS A 52 -24.03 26.43 1.35
CA LYS A 52 -22.84 25.92 2.03
C LYS A 52 -21.73 26.95 1.89
N VAL A 53 -21.43 27.65 2.99
CA VAL A 53 -20.22 28.47 3.11
C VAL A 53 -19.03 27.58 2.76
N ASN A 54 -18.28 27.93 1.72
CA ASN A 54 -17.10 27.18 1.32
C ASN A 54 -16.08 27.32 2.45
N LYS A 55 -15.98 26.30 3.31
CA LYS A 55 -15.13 26.34 4.49
C LYS A 55 -13.70 26.42 3.98
N ASN A 56 -13.00 27.48 4.34
CA ASN A 56 -11.58 27.61 4.03
C ASN A 56 -10.81 26.57 4.86
N VAL A 57 -10.70 25.35 4.34
CA VAL A 57 -10.06 24.18 4.94
C VAL A 57 -9.12 23.61 3.88
N PRO A 58 -7.91 23.17 4.24
CA PRO A 58 -7.01 22.54 3.28
C PRO A 58 -7.73 21.39 2.55
N LYS A 59 -7.69 21.40 1.22
CA LYS A 59 -8.30 20.33 0.43
C LYS A 59 -7.46 19.05 0.57
N LYS A 60 -8.12 17.90 0.43
CA LYS A 60 -7.48 16.59 0.47
C LYS A 60 -6.67 16.37 -0.81
N ILE A 61 -5.38 16.06 -0.67
CA ILE A 61 -4.50 15.68 -1.78
C ILE A 61 -4.84 14.28 -2.26
N VAL A 62 -5.14 14.15 -3.56
CA VAL A 62 -5.46 12.89 -4.22
C VAL A 62 -4.63 12.82 -5.49
N TYR A 63 -4.01 11.67 -5.72
CA TYR A 63 -3.22 11.41 -6.91
C TYR A 63 -3.87 10.32 -7.79
N PRO A 64 -3.76 10.40 -9.12
CA PRO A 64 -4.31 9.36 -10.01
C PRO A 64 -3.69 7.98 -9.73
N GLU A 65 -2.41 7.95 -9.36
CA GLU A 65 -1.64 6.76 -9.02
C GLU A 65 -2.25 6.01 -7.83
N ASP A 66 -2.89 6.71 -6.87
CA ASP A 66 -3.46 6.06 -5.68
C ASP A 66 -4.52 5.01 -6.02
N LYS A 67 -5.26 5.23 -7.12
CA LYS A 67 -6.21 4.25 -7.67
C LYS A 67 -5.47 3.01 -8.19
N LEU A 68 -4.36 3.22 -8.89
CA LEU A 68 -3.52 2.16 -9.45
C LEU A 68 -2.83 1.37 -8.32
N ARG A 69 -2.31 2.03 -7.28
CA ARG A 69 -1.75 1.39 -6.09
C ARG A 69 -2.73 0.42 -5.45
N ARG A 70 -3.95 0.91 -5.19
CA ARG A 70 -5.03 0.11 -4.59
C ARG A 70 -5.37 -1.11 -5.43
N ARG A 71 -5.38 -0.97 -6.76
CA ARG A 71 -5.64 -2.09 -7.66
C ARG A 71 -4.50 -3.11 -7.61
N PHE A 72 -3.26 -2.66 -7.76
CA PHE A 72 -2.08 -3.50 -7.79
C PHE A 72 -1.93 -4.36 -6.50
N TYR A 73 -1.98 -3.73 -5.32
CA TYR A 73 -1.82 -4.45 -4.05
C TYR A 73 -3.02 -5.31 -3.67
N LYS A 74 -4.20 -5.03 -4.22
CA LYS A 74 -5.36 -5.90 -4.08
C LYS A 74 -5.17 -7.20 -4.88
N ASP A 75 -4.66 -7.09 -6.10
CA ASP A 75 -4.41 -8.23 -6.98
C ASP A 75 -3.19 -9.04 -6.50
N HIS A 76 -2.20 -8.39 -5.87
CA HIS A 76 -0.93 -8.99 -5.41
C HIS A 76 -0.74 -8.83 -3.89
N PRO A 77 -1.50 -9.55 -3.05
CA PRO A 77 -1.44 -9.38 -1.60
C PRO A 77 -0.06 -9.66 -1.02
N PHE A 78 0.68 -10.63 -1.58
CA PHE A 78 2.01 -11.01 -1.11
C PHE A 78 3.09 -9.96 -1.38
N GLU A 79 2.88 -9.03 -2.33
CA GLU A 79 3.80 -7.91 -2.51
C GLU A 79 3.78 -6.94 -1.32
N THR A 80 2.69 -6.94 -0.54
CA THR A 80 2.59 -6.16 0.71
C THR A 80 3.52 -6.72 1.80
N ALA A 81 3.85 -8.01 1.75
CA ALA A 81 4.76 -8.64 2.72
C ALA A 81 6.23 -8.32 2.44
N ASN A 82 6.56 -7.82 1.25
CA ASN A 82 7.93 -7.44 0.91
C ASN A 82 8.31 -6.17 1.67
N PRO A 83 9.44 -6.16 2.43
CA PRO A 83 9.84 -5.01 3.21
C PRO A 83 10.27 -3.84 2.30
N ILE A 84 9.84 -2.63 2.64
CA ILE A 84 10.15 -1.39 1.92
C ILE A 84 10.76 -0.39 2.90
N SER A 85 11.85 0.27 2.50
CA SER A 85 12.40 1.40 3.26
C SER A 85 11.61 2.67 2.92
N LEU A 86 11.07 3.34 3.95
CA LEU A 86 10.39 4.64 3.82
C LEU A 86 11.35 5.83 4.00
N ILE A 87 12.63 5.56 4.28
CA ILE A 87 13.65 6.59 4.41
C ILE A 87 13.92 7.14 3.02
N GLN A 88 13.68 8.43 2.83
CA GLN A 88 13.92 9.10 1.57
C GLN A 88 15.43 9.27 1.34
N GLY A 89 15.91 8.72 0.21
CA GLY A 89 17.25 8.99 -0.31
C GLY A 89 17.29 10.24 -1.19
N GLU A 90 18.42 10.46 -1.86
CA GLU A 90 18.53 11.53 -2.85
C GLU A 90 17.51 11.35 -3.98
N CYS A 91 16.83 12.44 -4.35
CA CYS A 91 15.88 12.44 -5.46
C CYS A 91 16.67 12.40 -6.78
N LYS A 92 16.88 11.21 -7.34
CA LYS A 92 17.45 11.03 -8.67
C LYS A 92 16.32 10.97 -9.70
N GLU A 93 16.60 11.45 -10.92
CA GLU A 93 15.69 11.31 -12.05
C GLU A 93 15.56 9.84 -12.44
N ASP A 94 14.51 9.19 -11.95
CA ASP A 94 14.18 7.83 -12.34
C ASP A 94 13.66 7.80 -13.78
N ARG A 95 14.26 6.97 -14.64
CA ARG A 95 13.70 6.68 -15.97
C ARG A 95 12.60 5.63 -15.84
N TRP A 96 11.40 5.93 -16.33
CA TRP A 96 10.22 5.05 -16.22
C TRP A 96 9.99 4.15 -17.43
N ASP A 97 10.94 4.10 -18.36
CA ASP A 97 10.87 3.26 -19.55
C ASP A 97 10.99 1.76 -19.23
N SER A 98 11.61 1.39 -18.11
CA SER A 98 11.87 -0.01 -17.70
C SER A 98 11.63 -0.18 -16.20
N ILE A 99 11.07 -1.32 -15.80
CA ILE A 99 10.74 -1.61 -14.38
C ILE A 99 12.01 -1.72 -13.52
N SER A 100 13.09 -2.26 -14.10
CA SER A 100 14.39 -2.43 -13.43
C SER A 100 15.21 -1.15 -13.34
N GLY A 101 14.82 -0.07 -14.02
CA GLY A 101 15.60 1.16 -14.13
C GLY A 101 15.46 2.12 -12.95
N SER A 102 14.58 1.84 -11.99
CA SER A 102 14.39 2.70 -10.81
C SER A 102 15.53 2.51 -9.80
N SER A 103 16.02 3.62 -9.24
CA SER A 103 17.06 3.58 -8.20
C SER A 103 16.60 2.91 -6.91
N VAL A 104 15.28 2.82 -6.69
CA VAL A 104 14.66 2.20 -5.51
C VAL A 104 14.58 0.67 -5.65
N GLY A 105 14.97 0.13 -6.82
CA GLY A 105 14.84 -1.27 -7.17
C GLY A 105 13.46 -1.62 -7.75
N MET A 106 13.22 -2.91 -7.97
CA MET A 106 11.94 -3.39 -8.49
C MET A 106 10.92 -3.51 -7.36
N ASN A 107 10.01 -2.53 -7.28
CA ASN A 107 8.89 -2.51 -6.34
C ASN A 107 7.56 -2.35 -7.08
N GLY A 108 6.44 -2.51 -6.35
CA GLY A 108 5.12 -2.18 -6.87
C GLY A 108 5.05 -0.73 -7.40
N GLU A 109 5.71 0.22 -6.74
CA GLU A 109 5.76 1.62 -7.21
C GLU A 109 6.38 1.76 -8.60
N SER A 110 7.38 0.94 -8.95
CA SER A 110 8.00 0.94 -10.29
C SER A 110 7.00 0.49 -11.36
N VAL A 111 6.12 -0.46 -11.03
CA VAL A 111 5.00 -0.89 -11.90
C VAL A 111 4.01 0.24 -12.09
N ILE A 112 3.57 0.86 -10.99
CA ILE A 112 2.56 1.94 -11.03
C ILE A 112 3.06 3.14 -11.84
N ARG A 113 4.31 3.56 -11.63
CA ARG A 113 4.92 4.67 -12.38
C ARG A 113 5.04 4.37 -13.87
N LYS A 114 5.46 3.15 -14.24
CA LYS A 114 5.53 2.74 -15.64
C LYS A 114 4.15 2.64 -16.28
N GLN A 115 3.15 2.14 -15.55
CA GLN A 115 1.77 2.10 -16.02
C GLN A 115 1.25 3.51 -16.29
N LEU A 116 1.46 4.45 -15.37
CA LEU A 116 1.11 5.85 -15.55
C LEU A 116 1.83 6.46 -16.76
N TYR A 117 3.11 6.16 -16.94
CA TYR A 117 3.89 6.61 -18.08
C TYR A 117 3.31 6.12 -19.43
N LEU A 118 2.90 4.85 -19.51
CA LEU A 118 2.22 4.31 -20.70
C LEU A 118 0.85 4.94 -20.93
N MET A 119 0.10 5.21 -19.86
CA MET A 119 -1.19 5.91 -19.94
C MET A 119 -1.02 7.34 -20.46
N ASN A 120 0.04 8.03 -20.04
CA ASN A 120 0.38 9.37 -20.55
C ASN A 120 0.80 9.34 -22.03
N LYS A 121 1.33 8.21 -22.53
CA LYS A 121 1.56 7.99 -23.97
C LYS A 121 0.29 7.66 -24.77
N GLY A 122 -0.86 7.51 -24.11
CA GLY A 122 -2.15 7.24 -24.75
C GLY A 122 -2.56 5.77 -24.78
N VAL A 123 -1.84 4.86 -24.11
CA VAL A 123 -2.24 3.46 -23.97
C VAL A 123 -3.43 3.37 -22.99
N PRO A 124 -4.48 2.57 -23.26
CA PRO A 124 -5.59 2.43 -22.32
C PRO A 124 -5.14 1.80 -21.00
N GLU A 125 -5.80 2.18 -19.89
CA GLU A 125 -5.43 1.78 -18.50
C GLU A 125 -5.23 0.27 -18.35
N GLU A 126 -6.10 -0.54 -18.98
CA GLU A 126 -6.07 -2.00 -18.87
C GLU A 126 -4.91 -2.64 -19.66
N GLU A 127 -4.65 -2.15 -20.87
CA GLU A 127 -3.56 -2.66 -21.70
C GLU A 127 -2.21 -2.27 -21.10
N ALA A 128 -2.09 -1.03 -20.62
CA ALA A 128 -0.94 -0.55 -19.88
C ALA A 128 -0.70 -1.43 -18.64
N TYR A 129 -1.76 -1.77 -17.89
CA TYR A 129 -1.65 -2.67 -16.74
C TYR A 129 -1.10 -4.04 -17.13
N GLN A 130 -1.71 -4.70 -18.13
CA GLN A 130 -1.30 -6.03 -18.56
C GLN A 130 0.14 -6.07 -19.08
N GLN A 131 0.55 -5.04 -19.83
CA GLN A 131 1.90 -4.94 -20.35
C GLN A 131 2.93 -4.84 -19.21
N VAL A 132 2.70 -3.95 -18.25
CA VAL A 132 3.63 -3.74 -17.14
C VAL A 132 3.65 -4.94 -16.20
N ILE A 133 2.51 -5.58 -15.94
CA ILE A 133 2.44 -6.79 -15.11
C ILE A 133 3.23 -7.96 -15.73
N LYS A 134 3.14 -8.17 -17.04
CA LYS A 134 3.94 -9.21 -17.73
C LYS A 134 5.44 -8.96 -17.58
N GLU A 135 5.88 -7.72 -17.75
CA GLU A 135 7.29 -7.35 -17.57
C GLU A 135 7.72 -7.51 -16.11
N TYR A 136 6.86 -7.13 -15.17
CA TYR A 136 7.12 -7.29 -13.74
C TYR A 136 7.32 -8.75 -13.36
N TYR A 137 6.44 -9.64 -13.83
CA TYR A 137 6.56 -11.07 -13.57
C TYR A 137 7.81 -11.67 -14.19
N ARG A 138 8.21 -11.21 -15.37
CA ARG A 138 9.46 -11.65 -16.00
C ARG A 138 10.66 -11.32 -15.10
N VAL A 139 10.78 -10.06 -14.66
CA VAL A 139 11.90 -9.64 -13.81
C VAL A 139 11.87 -10.34 -12.44
N LYS A 140 10.68 -10.56 -11.85
CA LYS A 140 10.54 -11.36 -10.62
C LYS A 140 10.99 -12.80 -10.81
N ALA A 141 10.60 -13.45 -11.90
CA ALA A 141 11.00 -14.81 -12.21
C ALA A 141 12.51 -14.92 -12.38
N ASP A 142 13.11 -13.95 -13.09
CA ASP A 142 14.56 -13.88 -13.29
C ASP A 142 15.30 -13.74 -11.94
N GLN A 143 14.84 -12.85 -11.04
CA GLN A 143 15.42 -12.70 -9.71
C GLN A 143 15.27 -13.95 -8.83
N GLU A 144 14.13 -14.63 -8.90
CA GLU A 144 13.92 -15.87 -8.16
C GLU A 144 14.83 -16.99 -8.69
N LEU A 145 14.97 -17.09 -10.00
CA LEU A 145 15.86 -18.04 -10.66
C LEU A 145 17.31 -17.78 -10.27
N GLU A 146 17.76 -16.53 -10.34
CA GLU A 146 19.10 -16.12 -9.94
C GLU A 146 19.42 -16.52 -8.50
N ARG A 147 18.50 -16.26 -7.56
CA ARG A 147 18.65 -16.65 -6.16
C ARG A 147 18.73 -18.17 -5.98
N LYS A 148 17.91 -18.93 -6.72
CA LYS A 148 17.91 -20.40 -6.67
C LYS A 148 19.21 -20.98 -7.21
N ILE A 149 19.67 -20.50 -8.36
CA ILE A 149 20.92 -20.92 -8.98
C ILE A 149 22.09 -20.61 -8.04
N ALA A 150 22.17 -19.39 -7.52
CA ALA A 150 23.23 -18.99 -6.59
C ALA A 150 23.25 -19.87 -5.32
N ALA A 151 22.08 -20.20 -4.77
CA ALA A 151 21.99 -21.11 -3.62
C ALA A 151 22.46 -22.53 -3.98
N GLN A 152 22.03 -23.04 -5.13
CA GLN A 152 22.43 -24.37 -5.62
C GLN A 152 23.94 -24.44 -5.86
N GLU A 153 24.54 -23.44 -6.52
CA GLU A 153 25.97 -23.35 -6.76
C GLU A 153 26.75 -23.33 -5.43
N ALA A 154 26.30 -22.52 -4.46
CA ALA A 154 26.91 -22.49 -3.13
C ALA A 154 26.87 -23.87 -2.44
N GLU A 155 25.76 -24.61 -2.55
CA GLU A 155 25.64 -25.98 -2.04
C GLU A 155 26.60 -26.94 -2.74
N GLN A 156 26.75 -26.85 -4.07
CA GLN A 156 27.72 -27.67 -4.81
C GLN A 156 29.17 -27.37 -4.39
N HIS A 157 29.46 -26.13 -4.02
CA HIS A 157 30.75 -25.72 -3.47
C HIS A 157 30.93 -26.06 -1.97
N GLY A 158 30.00 -26.79 -1.37
CA GLY A 158 30.11 -27.28 0.02
C GLY A 158 29.68 -26.27 1.08
N MET A 159 29.06 -25.15 0.70
CA MET A 159 28.48 -24.22 1.67
C MET A 159 27.21 -24.82 2.29
N ILE A 160 26.98 -24.52 3.57
CA ILE A 160 25.77 -24.98 4.27
C ILE A 160 24.55 -24.23 3.68
N PRO A 161 23.48 -24.92 3.27
CA PRO A 161 22.33 -24.28 2.65
C PRO A 161 21.59 -23.36 3.62
N MET A 162 21.41 -22.10 3.21
CA MET A 162 20.72 -21.07 4.00
C MET A 162 19.24 -21.42 4.30
N SER A 163 18.59 -22.20 3.43
CA SER A 163 17.20 -22.65 3.61
C SER A 163 17.02 -23.44 4.91
N ARG A 164 17.98 -24.33 5.24
CA ARG A 164 17.95 -25.13 6.47
C ARG A 164 18.08 -24.25 7.73
N LEU A 165 18.81 -23.13 7.64
CA LEU A 165 19.01 -22.23 8.76
C LEU A 165 17.72 -21.53 9.18
N TYR A 166 16.97 -20.96 8.22
CA TYR A 166 15.72 -20.26 8.52
C TYR A 166 14.64 -21.18 9.08
N SER A 167 14.47 -22.38 8.53
CA SER A 167 13.52 -23.37 9.06
C SER A 167 13.81 -23.74 10.51
N ASN A 168 15.09 -23.97 10.85
CA ASN A 168 15.49 -24.27 12.23
C ASN A 168 15.22 -23.12 13.19
N VAL A 169 15.53 -21.87 12.78
CA VAL A 169 15.24 -20.68 13.59
C VAL A 169 13.75 -20.56 13.89
N ILE A 170 12.90 -20.80 12.89
CA ILE A 170 11.44 -20.75 13.06
C ILE A 170 10.97 -21.85 14.00
N MET A 171 11.38 -23.11 13.80
CA MET A 171 11.00 -24.23 14.67
C MET A 171 11.39 -23.98 16.14
N ASN A 172 12.58 -23.44 16.38
CA ASN A 172 13.02 -23.09 17.73
C ASN A 172 12.13 -21.99 18.36
N PHE A 173 11.72 -21.00 17.57
CA PHE A 173 10.81 -19.95 18.02
C PHE A 173 9.43 -20.52 18.35
N GLU A 174 8.89 -21.39 17.49
CA GLU A 174 7.61 -22.06 17.69
C GLU A 174 7.62 -22.94 18.94
N GLU A 175 8.68 -23.74 19.14
CA GLU A 175 8.81 -24.58 20.32
C GLU A 175 8.83 -23.75 21.60
N LYS A 176 9.53 -22.61 21.59
CA LYS A 176 9.56 -21.67 22.71
C LYS A 176 8.16 -21.15 23.03
N GLN A 177 7.39 -20.73 22.01
CA GLN A 177 6.01 -20.25 22.21
C GLN A 177 5.08 -21.36 22.70
N LEU A 178 5.22 -22.57 22.16
CA LEU A 178 4.41 -23.73 22.55
C LEU A 178 4.66 -24.13 24.00
N LYS A 179 5.91 -24.10 24.47
CA LYS A 179 6.26 -24.29 25.89
C LYS A 179 5.60 -23.24 26.79
N MET A 180 5.58 -21.98 26.36
CA MET A 180 4.91 -20.90 27.11
C MET A 180 3.39 -21.10 27.16
N SER A 181 2.78 -21.42 26.02
CA SER A 181 1.34 -21.68 25.92
C SER A 181 0.89 -22.86 26.78
N LYS A 182 1.63 -23.97 26.77
CA LYS A 182 1.35 -25.16 27.61
C LYS A 182 1.27 -24.81 29.10
N LYS A 183 2.18 -23.97 29.60
CA LYS A 183 2.17 -23.50 31.00
C LYS A 183 0.93 -22.67 31.33
N VAL A 184 0.49 -21.82 30.39
CA VAL A 184 -0.73 -21.01 30.57
C VAL A 184 -1.97 -21.90 30.57
N ILE A 185 -2.05 -22.84 29.63
CA ILE A 185 -3.18 -23.79 29.53
C ILE A 185 -3.27 -24.63 30.80
N SER A 186 -2.16 -25.20 31.28
CA SER A 186 -2.15 -26.00 32.50
C SER A 186 -2.60 -25.20 33.72
N ARG A 187 -2.12 -23.96 33.86
CA ARG A 187 -2.52 -23.04 34.92
C ARG A 187 -4.02 -22.73 34.88
N ASN A 188 -4.54 -22.43 33.70
CA ASN A 188 -5.96 -22.12 33.51
C ASN A 188 -6.85 -23.35 33.78
N ALA A 189 -6.39 -24.54 33.40
CA ALA A 189 -7.08 -25.79 33.71
C ALA A 189 -7.17 -26.01 35.23
N GLN A 190 -6.07 -25.81 35.96
CA GLN A 190 -6.05 -25.91 37.43
C GLN A 190 -6.98 -24.88 38.08
N LEU A 191 -6.96 -23.62 37.60
CA LEU A 191 -7.86 -22.58 38.10
C LEU A 191 -9.33 -22.94 37.87
N ARG A 192 -9.69 -23.40 36.66
CA ARG A 192 -11.06 -23.84 36.34
C ARG A 192 -11.51 -25.00 37.25
N GLN A 193 -10.64 -25.98 37.48
CA GLN A 193 -10.93 -27.08 38.40
C GLN A 193 -11.16 -26.57 39.83
N SER A 194 -10.31 -25.66 40.31
CA SER A 194 -10.47 -25.09 41.66
C SER A 194 -11.76 -24.29 41.82
N GLN A 195 -12.17 -23.55 40.78
CA GLN A 195 -13.43 -22.80 40.75
C GLN A 195 -14.63 -23.75 40.76
N GLN A 196 -14.61 -24.81 39.94
CA GLN A 196 -15.67 -25.83 39.92
C GLN A 196 -15.82 -26.50 41.29
N ALA A 197 -14.71 -26.95 41.88
CA ALA A 197 -14.73 -27.55 43.21
C ALA A 197 -15.22 -26.58 44.30
N ALA A 198 -14.90 -25.28 44.18
CA ALA A 198 -15.43 -24.26 45.09
C ALA A 198 -16.94 -24.05 44.90
N THR A 199 -17.43 -24.02 43.65
CA THR A 199 -18.87 -23.91 43.36
C THR A 199 -19.63 -25.12 43.89
N GLU A 200 -19.16 -26.34 43.65
CA GLU A 200 -19.80 -27.57 44.13
C GLU A 200 -19.91 -27.58 45.67
N LYS A 201 -18.84 -27.20 46.38
CA LYS A 201 -18.85 -27.08 47.85
C LYS A 201 -19.85 -26.04 48.37
N SER A 202 -20.10 -24.98 47.60
CA SER A 202 -21.07 -23.94 47.97
C SER A 202 -22.53 -24.39 47.81
N PHE A 203 -22.81 -25.36 46.92
CA PHE A 203 -24.15 -25.93 46.74
C PHE A 203 -24.50 -27.05 47.74
N THR A 204 -23.50 -27.65 48.38
CA THR A 204 -23.69 -28.75 49.35
C THR A 204 -23.91 -28.31 50.81
N LYS A 205 -24.13 -27.01 51.06
CA LYS A 205 -24.47 -26.45 52.38
C LYS A 205 -25.90 -25.90 52.36
#